data_AF-A0A422MUD3-F1
#
_entry.id   AF-A0A422MUD3-F1
#
_cell.length_a   1.000
_cell.length_b   1.000
_cell.length_c   1.000
_cell.angle_alpha   90.00
_cell.angle_beta   90.00
_cell.angle_gamma   90.00
#
_symmetry.space_group_name_H-M   'P 1'
#
loop_
_entity.id
_entity.type
_entity.pdbx_description
1 polymer ?
#
loop_
_entity_poly.entity_id
_entity_poly.type
_entity_poly.pdbx_seq_one_letter_code
_entity_poly.pdbx_strand_id
1 'polypeptide(L)'
;MHRSKPVAIALDSEFLKSHGRVLTRAVAFVPFSFTKDAAYESQADARAAVPRAPLLSSPQPPPGPRQQTLRRSTIFGIPIILSLIPAEVMRRADVLPCGHSLEAELRTALAHGERLRTIQERHERSSAEAVSEMAGAFNSFCPYSIPNIRRGDVSWFEALYSAAVHSADFREAARRLDHLKAYGKGRRQERSLSFLLRQHPTLLQEVLRESFSSADAWCAWLKMCGDLVERELHRVAEECRHLSAPPASPFTPSVEMESDPSRGGVQYKECGSLEELSYELSRLWCSLRRRGGGGGDMKFYAYGDMDAKAIQNTLRLGCCMQTRCSAPALQRGPPSAPPPLRHNAGQLLASPYEARVVDVTRHTLFAASGFRVSPRTIPRLGDALEKAAAVDGAAARLRSQSDPHNPVWDAKALACVTVASGICLG
;
A
#
# COMPACT_ATOMS: atom_id res chain seq x y z
N MET A 1 -24.39 -12.00 24.81
CA MET A 1 -23.55 -11.20 23.90
C MET A 1 -22.60 -12.13 23.15
N HIS A 2 -22.94 -12.52 21.91
CA HIS A 2 -22.02 -13.28 21.07
C HIS A 2 -20.91 -12.36 20.57
N ARG A 3 -19.69 -12.50 21.11
CA ARG A 3 -18.50 -11.90 20.48
C ARG A 3 -18.36 -12.57 19.10
N SER A 4 -18.71 -11.84 18.03
CA SER A 4 -18.50 -12.30 16.66
C SER A 4 -17.00 -12.50 16.47
N LYS A 5 -16.60 -13.75 16.19
CA LYS A 5 -15.22 -14.01 15.78
C LYS A 5 -14.97 -13.31 14.44
N PRO A 6 -13.74 -12.84 14.20
CA PRO A 6 -13.36 -12.36 12.87
C PRO A 6 -13.66 -13.45 11.82
N VAL A 7 -14.09 -13.05 10.64
CA VAL A 7 -14.30 -13.99 9.51
C VAL A 7 -13.24 -13.78 8.43
N ALA A 8 -12.66 -12.58 8.37
CA ALA A 8 -11.76 -12.15 7.33
C ALA A 8 -10.67 -11.21 7.85
N ILE A 9 -9.62 -11.03 7.05
CA ILE A 9 -8.55 -10.06 7.29
C ILE A 9 -8.40 -9.19 6.06
N ALA A 10 -8.41 -7.88 6.24
CA ALA A 10 -7.99 -6.92 5.25
C ALA A 10 -6.51 -6.60 5.45
N LEU A 11 -5.79 -6.50 4.34
CA LEU A 11 -4.35 -6.25 4.30
C LEU A 11 -4.07 -5.00 3.51
N ASP A 12 -3.12 -4.21 4.00
CA ASP A 12 -2.46 -3.18 3.23
C ASP A 12 -0.95 -3.28 3.45
N SER A 13 -0.18 -3.24 2.37
CA SER A 13 1.28 -3.34 2.42
C SER A 13 1.95 -2.11 1.85
N GLU A 14 2.91 -1.63 2.63
CA GLU A 14 3.85 -0.62 2.20
C GLU A 14 5.09 -1.28 1.59
N PHE A 15 5.62 -0.68 0.53
CA PHE A 15 6.64 -1.32 -0.28
C PHE A 15 8.04 -0.72 -0.14
N LEU A 16 9.01 -1.60 -0.29
CA LEU A 16 10.44 -1.33 -0.46
C LEU A 16 10.84 -1.92 -1.82
N LYS A 17 11.64 -1.21 -2.61
CA LYS A 17 12.27 -1.81 -3.80
C LYS A 17 13.75 -1.97 -3.59
N SER A 18 14.23 -3.18 -3.87
CA SER A 18 15.63 -3.54 -3.69
C SER A 18 16.02 -4.51 -4.80
N HIS A 19 17.10 -4.20 -5.50
CA HIS A 19 17.65 -4.98 -6.61
C HIS A 19 16.61 -5.40 -7.66
N GLY A 20 15.78 -4.44 -8.08
CA GLY A 20 14.75 -4.68 -9.10
C GLY A 20 13.53 -5.50 -8.63
N ARG A 21 13.44 -5.83 -7.33
CA ARG A 21 12.30 -6.54 -6.72
C ARG A 21 11.50 -5.60 -5.83
N VAL A 22 10.17 -5.78 -5.83
CA VAL A 22 9.26 -5.14 -4.88
C VAL A 22 9.05 -6.10 -3.71
N LEU A 23 9.35 -5.61 -2.51
CA LEU A 23 9.25 -6.31 -1.23
C LEU A 23 8.32 -5.52 -0.31
N THR A 24 7.70 -6.20 0.63
CA THR A 24 6.99 -5.56 1.75
C THR A 24 7.99 -4.93 2.72
N ARG A 25 7.86 -3.64 3.03
CA ARG A 25 8.55 -3.00 4.17
C ARG A 25 7.71 -3.02 5.44
N ALA A 26 6.40 -2.89 5.30
CA ALA A 26 5.44 -2.93 6.38
C ALA A 26 4.12 -3.48 5.87
N VAL A 27 3.37 -4.15 6.73
CA VAL A 27 2.06 -4.70 6.40
C VAL A 27 1.14 -4.61 7.62
N ALA A 28 -0.06 -4.09 7.40
CA ALA A 28 -1.13 -4.09 8.37
C ALA A 28 -2.09 -5.26 8.11
N PHE A 29 -2.43 -5.99 9.16
CA PHE A 29 -3.48 -7.00 9.19
C PHE A 29 -4.62 -6.44 10.03
N VAL A 30 -5.76 -6.17 9.40
CA VAL A 30 -6.97 -5.72 10.09
C VAL A 30 -8.00 -6.83 10.03
N PRO A 31 -8.19 -7.60 11.11
CA PRO A 31 -9.28 -8.55 11.21
C PRO A 31 -10.62 -7.80 11.17
N PHE A 32 -11.62 -8.38 10.52
CA PHE A 32 -12.95 -7.78 10.51
C PHE A 32 -14.07 -8.83 10.45
N SER A 33 -15.25 -8.36 10.86
CA SER A 33 -16.53 -9.03 10.70
C SER A 33 -17.58 -7.98 10.31
N PHE A 34 -18.83 -8.38 10.10
CA PHE A 34 -19.92 -7.45 9.83
C PHE A 34 -21.18 -7.87 10.57
N THR A 35 -21.99 -6.88 10.93
CA THR A 35 -23.37 -7.09 11.38
C THR A 35 -24.34 -6.58 10.33
N LYS A 36 -25.47 -7.28 10.21
CA LYS A 36 -26.60 -6.87 9.39
C LYS A 36 -27.64 -6.30 10.34
N ASP A 37 -27.73 -4.98 10.43
CA ASP A 37 -28.79 -4.35 11.19
C ASP A 37 -30.04 -4.37 10.30
N ALA A 38 -31.03 -5.19 10.68
CA ALA A 38 -32.36 -5.04 10.14
C ALA A 38 -32.93 -3.73 10.71
N ALA A 39 -32.98 -2.68 9.90
CA ALA A 39 -33.66 -1.46 10.27
C ALA A 39 -35.16 -1.77 10.46
N TYR A 40 -35.57 -2.09 11.68
CA TYR A 40 -36.96 -1.95 12.11
C TYR A 40 -37.20 -0.44 12.21
N GLU A 41 -37.80 0.16 11.18
CA GLU A 41 -38.50 1.42 11.37
C GLU A 41 -39.59 1.16 12.43
N SER A 42 -39.39 1.71 13.62
CA SER A 42 -40.37 1.67 14.70
C SER A 42 -41.67 2.30 14.20
N GLN A 43 -42.67 1.47 14.00
CA GLN A 43 -44.05 1.86 13.75
C GLN A 43 -44.65 2.38 15.06
N ALA A 44 -44.17 3.53 15.54
CA ALA A 44 -44.76 4.25 16.66
C ALA A 44 -45.42 5.53 16.12
N ASP A 45 -46.65 5.77 16.56
CA ASP A 45 -47.49 6.94 16.31
C ASP A 45 -48.26 7.01 14.98
N ALA A 46 -49.13 6.03 14.77
CA ALA A 46 -50.34 6.22 13.95
C ALA A 46 -51.57 5.49 14.53
N ARG A 47 -51.71 5.47 15.86
CA ARG A 47 -52.93 4.98 16.54
C ARG A 47 -53.38 5.94 17.65
N ALA A 48 -53.79 7.14 17.26
CA ALA A 48 -54.72 7.94 18.05
C ALA A 48 -55.40 8.98 17.15
N ALA A 49 -56.56 8.61 16.59
CA ALA A 49 -57.73 9.47 16.33
C ALA A 49 -58.56 8.95 15.14
N VAL A 50 -59.70 8.37 15.46
CA VAL A 50 -60.91 8.30 14.62
C VAL A 50 -62.02 8.82 15.58
N PRO A 51 -63.00 9.66 15.18
CA PRO A 51 -63.74 9.59 13.92
C PRO A 51 -64.13 10.92 13.24
N ARG A 52 -64.27 10.90 11.90
CA ARG A 52 -65.51 11.20 11.14
C ARG A 52 -65.22 11.24 9.63
N ALA A 53 -66.09 10.60 8.85
CA ALA A 53 -66.15 10.65 7.39
C ALA A 53 -67.31 11.58 6.95
N PRO A 54 -67.60 11.84 5.65
CA PRO A 54 -66.91 11.38 4.42
C PRO A 54 -66.73 12.46 3.31
N LEU A 55 -66.15 12.01 2.18
CA LEU A 55 -66.20 12.56 0.81
C LEU A 55 -65.15 13.62 0.39
N LEU A 56 -64.12 13.17 -0.33
CA LEU A 56 -63.95 13.40 -1.77
C LEU A 56 -62.60 12.84 -2.25
N SER A 57 -62.68 12.18 -3.40
CA SER A 57 -61.66 11.40 -4.08
C SER A 57 -60.45 12.24 -4.48
N SER A 58 -59.25 11.79 -4.12
CA SER A 58 -58.02 12.17 -4.81
C SER A 58 -57.09 10.94 -4.83
N PRO A 59 -56.56 10.53 -6.00
CA PRO A 59 -55.68 9.38 -6.07
C PRO A 59 -54.35 9.74 -5.41
N GLN A 60 -54.06 9.13 -4.26
CA GLN A 60 -52.70 9.10 -3.72
C GLN A 60 -51.78 8.42 -4.75
N PRO A 61 -50.61 8.99 -5.07
CA PRO A 61 -49.60 8.27 -5.83
C PRO A 61 -49.17 7.03 -5.02
N PRO A 62 -48.84 5.90 -5.67
CA PRO A 62 -48.36 4.72 -4.96
C PRO A 62 -47.15 5.10 -4.10
N PRO A 63 -47.01 4.55 -2.88
CA PRO A 63 -45.80 4.76 -2.11
C PRO A 63 -44.63 4.28 -2.95
N GLY A 64 -43.71 5.19 -3.28
CA GLY A 64 -42.46 4.85 -3.96
C GLY A 64 -41.74 3.74 -3.19
N PRO A 65 -40.92 2.92 -3.86
CA PRO A 65 -40.22 1.82 -3.20
C PRO A 65 -39.41 2.39 -2.05
N ARG A 66 -39.85 2.13 -0.81
CA ARG A 66 -39.05 2.36 0.39
C ARG A 66 -37.80 1.51 0.21
N GLN A 67 -36.69 2.13 -0.19
CA GLN A 67 -35.38 1.51 -0.13
C GLN A 67 -35.13 1.22 1.35
N GLN A 68 -35.45 -0.01 1.77
CA GLN A 68 -34.87 -0.60 2.96
C GLN A 68 -33.36 -0.60 2.73
N THR A 69 -32.70 0.46 3.18
CA THR A 69 -31.24 0.50 3.21
C THR A 69 -30.84 -0.48 4.29
N LEU A 70 -30.54 -1.71 3.86
CA LEU A 70 -29.85 -2.70 4.69
C LEU A 70 -28.54 -2.05 5.14
N ARG A 71 -28.54 -1.44 6.34
CA ARG A 71 -27.35 -0.87 6.94
C ARG A 71 -26.49 -2.02 7.41
N ARG A 72 -25.34 -2.17 6.75
CA ARG A 72 -24.27 -3.05 7.22
C ARG A 72 -23.40 -2.23 8.17
N SER A 73 -22.78 -2.89 9.13
CA SER A 73 -21.75 -2.25 9.94
C SER A 73 -20.55 -3.16 10.00
N THR A 74 -19.44 -2.73 9.41
CA THR A 74 -18.16 -3.41 9.56
C THR A 74 -17.67 -3.25 10.99
N ILE A 75 -17.23 -4.36 11.60
CA ILE A 75 -16.64 -4.39 12.94
C ILE A 75 -15.17 -4.76 12.77
N PHE A 76 -14.29 -3.91 13.28
CA PHE A 76 -12.85 -4.12 13.24
C PHE A 76 -12.36 -4.88 14.47
N GLY A 77 -11.40 -5.77 14.27
CA GLY A 77 -10.56 -6.30 15.33
C GLY A 77 -9.31 -5.45 15.53
N ILE A 78 -8.54 -5.82 16.56
CA ILE A 78 -7.25 -5.19 16.87
C ILE A 78 -6.30 -5.33 15.66
N PRO A 79 -5.82 -4.22 15.06
CA PRO A 79 -4.85 -4.26 13.98
C PRO A 79 -3.51 -4.86 14.43
N ILE A 80 -2.87 -5.61 13.53
CA ILE A 80 -1.51 -6.13 13.72
C ILE A 80 -0.62 -5.56 12.63
N ILE A 81 0.48 -4.91 12.99
CA ILE A 81 1.43 -4.33 12.05
C ILE A 81 2.79 -5.02 12.21
N LEU A 82 3.32 -5.52 11.09
CA LEU A 82 4.73 -5.91 10.98
C LEU A 82 5.46 -4.85 10.14
N SER A 83 6.60 -4.35 10.61
CA SER A 83 7.34 -3.30 9.90
C SER A 83 8.85 -3.47 10.05
N LEU A 84 9.61 -3.10 9.03
CA LEU A 84 11.06 -2.98 9.13
C LEU A 84 11.44 -1.71 9.89
N ILE A 85 12.54 -1.76 10.64
CA ILE A 85 13.14 -0.55 11.21
C ILE A 85 13.52 0.45 10.10
N PRO A 86 13.35 1.77 10.31
CA PRO A 86 13.66 2.80 9.31
C PRO A 86 15.06 2.69 8.70
N ALA A 87 16.08 2.44 9.53
CA ALA A 87 17.46 2.28 9.10
C ALA A 87 17.63 1.13 8.08
N GLU A 88 16.92 0.01 8.28
CA GLU A 88 16.98 -1.13 7.37
C GLU A 88 16.28 -0.83 6.04
N VAL A 89 15.16 -0.10 6.09
CA VAL A 89 14.47 0.36 4.88
C VAL A 89 15.41 1.25 4.06
N MET A 90 15.99 2.28 4.67
CA MET A 90 16.89 3.21 3.97
C MET A 90 18.17 2.53 3.45
N ARG A 91 18.69 1.52 4.16
CA ARG A 91 19.85 0.75 3.71
C ARG A 91 19.57 -0.08 2.46
N ARG A 92 18.34 -0.57 2.27
CA ARG A 92 17.99 -1.51 1.19
C ARG A 92 17.24 -0.87 0.02
N ALA A 93 16.60 0.26 0.23
CA ALA A 93 15.78 0.88 -0.79
C ALA A 93 16.62 1.51 -1.89
N ASP A 94 16.48 1.04 -3.13
CA ASP A 94 17.15 1.64 -4.32
C ASP A 94 16.60 3.05 -4.64
N VAL A 95 15.44 3.34 -4.07
CA VAL A 95 14.48 4.40 -4.36
C VAL A 95 13.78 4.72 -3.06
N LEU A 96 13.52 6.00 -2.84
CA LEU A 96 12.97 6.42 -1.56
C LEU A 96 11.54 5.88 -1.39
N PRO A 97 11.24 5.21 -0.26
CA PRO A 97 9.86 4.89 0.11
C PRO A 97 9.11 6.20 0.47
N CYS A 98 7.81 6.11 0.75
CA CYS A 98 7.01 7.25 1.21
C CYS A 98 7.03 8.43 0.23
N GLY A 99 6.95 8.19 -1.08
CA GLY A 99 7.01 9.23 -2.10
C GLY A 99 6.01 10.38 -1.88
N HIS A 100 4.86 10.13 -1.25
CA HIS A 100 3.89 11.18 -0.88
C HIS A 100 4.55 12.33 -0.08
N SER A 101 5.54 12.03 0.79
CA SER A 101 6.28 13.04 1.57
C SER A 101 7.16 13.95 0.72
N LEU A 102 7.52 13.50 -0.49
CA LEU A 102 8.38 14.25 -1.43
C LEU A 102 7.58 15.12 -2.39
N GLU A 103 6.25 15.05 -2.41
CA GLU A 103 5.44 15.78 -3.39
C GLU A 103 5.65 17.28 -3.36
N ALA A 104 5.79 17.88 -2.17
CA ALA A 104 6.06 19.30 -2.02
C ALA A 104 7.42 19.67 -2.63
N GLU A 105 8.46 18.91 -2.28
CA GLU A 105 9.83 19.13 -2.77
C GLU A 105 9.97 18.94 -4.27
N LEU A 106 9.19 18.03 -4.86
CA LEU A 106 9.18 17.82 -6.30
C LEU A 106 8.55 18.98 -7.05
N ARG A 107 7.53 19.62 -6.46
CA ARG A 107 6.93 20.82 -7.03
C ARG A 107 7.85 22.04 -6.86
N THR A 108 8.69 22.11 -5.84
CA THR A 108 9.57 23.28 -5.65
C THR A 108 10.86 23.17 -6.46
N ALA A 109 11.53 22.01 -6.41
CA ALA A 109 12.87 21.86 -6.95
C ALA A 109 12.91 21.44 -8.42
N LEU A 110 12.01 20.56 -8.86
CA LEU A 110 11.99 20.09 -10.25
C LEU A 110 11.11 20.98 -11.13
N ALA A 111 11.52 21.11 -12.39
CA ALA A 111 10.67 21.71 -13.41
C ALA A 111 9.33 20.95 -13.48
N HIS A 112 8.24 21.68 -13.26
CA HIS A 112 6.88 21.19 -13.27
C HIS A 112 5.98 22.19 -14.02
N GLY A 113 4.77 21.77 -14.39
CA GLY A 113 3.77 22.66 -14.99
C GLY A 113 4.24 23.30 -16.31
N GLU A 114 4.17 24.63 -16.39
CA GLU A 114 4.53 25.39 -17.60
C GLU A 114 6.03 25.31 -17.92
N ARG A 115 6.88 25.39 -16.90
CA ARG A 115 8.34 25.28 -17.06
C ARG A 115 8.73 23.96 -17.71
N LEU A 116 8.12 22.86 -17.26
CA LEU A 116 8.34 21.53 -17.84
C LEU A 116 7.82 21.44 -19.28
N ARG A 117 6.65 22.04 -19.57
CA ARG A 117 6.10 22.11 -20.93
C ARG A 117 7.05 22.84 -21.88
N THR A 118 7.60 23.99 -21.48
CA THR A 118 8.59 24.72 -22.30
C THR A 118 9.82 23.87 -22.61
N ILE A 119 10.30 23.05 -21.67
CA ILE A 119 11.41 22.13 -21.90
C ILE A 119 11.00 21.03 -22.90
N GLN A 120 9.84 20.40 -22.69
CA GLN A 120 9.31 19.37 -23.59
C GLN A 120 9.15 19.88 -25.03
N GLU A 121 8.58 21.07 -25.22
CA GLU A 121 8.40 21.66 -26.55
C GLU A 121 9.71 22.03 -27.24
N ARG A 122 10.72 22.51 -26.49
CA ARG A 122 12.07 22.76 -27.04
C ARG A 122 12.73 21.45 -27.49
N HIS A 123 12.54 20.39 -26.70
CA HIS A 123 13.08 19.06 -27.00
C HIS A 123 12.43 18.45 -28.25
N GLU A 124 11.10 18.51 -28.36
CA GLU A 124 10.36 18.04 -29.54
C GLU A 124 10.77 18.75 -30.82
N ARG A 125 10.98 20.08 -30.77
CA ARG A 125 11.46 20.87 -31.92
C ARG A 125 12.89 20.54 -32.36
N SER A 126 13.73 20.04 -31.46
CA SER A 126 15.14 19.75 -31.73
C SER A 126 15.39 18.31 -32.18
N SER A 127 14.42 17.42 -31.99
CA SER A 127 14.54 16.00 -32.32
C SER A 127 13.82 15.67 -33.63
N ALA A 128 14.59 15.52 -34.71
CA ALA A 128 14.07 15.18 -36.04
C ALA A 128 13.36 13.80 -36.11
N GLU A 129 13.51 12.95 -35.09
CA GLU A 129 12.87 11.64 -34.97
C GLU A 129 11.60 11.63 -34.08
N ALA A 130 11.13 12.79 -33.58
CA ALA A 130 10.05 12.86 -32.58
C ALA A 130 8.62 12.75 -33.13
N VAL A 131 8.40 12.00 -34.22
CA VAL A 131 7.06 11.64 -34.70
C VAL A 131 6.83 10.15 -34.46
N SER A 132 6.71 9.75 -33.20
CA SER A 132 5.84 8.65 -32.73
C SER A 132 6.17 8.34 -31.26
N GLU A 133 5.16 8.39 -30.39
CA GLU A 133 5.18 7.98 -28.96
C GLU A 133 5.72 8.93 -27.87
N MET A 134 5.88 10.23 -28.10
CA MET A 134 5.79 11.21 -26.98
C MET A 134 4.30 11.43 -26.54
N ALA A 135 3.50 10.35 -26.59
CA ALA A 135 2.04 10.27 -26.43
C ALA A 135 1.59 10.43 -24.97
N GLY A 136 2.11 11.47 -24.33
CA GLY A 136 1.61 12.04 -23.10
C GLY A 136 2.67 12.94 -22.52
N ALA A 137 2.63 14.22 -22.89
CA ALA A 137 3.21 15.30 -22.09
C ALA A 137 2.90 15.01 -20.62
N PHE A 138 3.95 14.98 -19.81
CA PHE A 138 3.83 14.66 -18.39
C PHE A 138 3.97 15.94 -17.58
N ASN A 139 3.24 16.01 -16.48
CA ASN A 139 3.09 17.23 -15.69
C ASN A 139 4.07 17.29 -14.51
N SER A 140 4.59 16.15 -14.08
CA SER A 140 5.54 16.05 -12.96
C SER A 140 6.30 14.73 -12.94
N PHE A 141 7.37 14.68 -12.14
CA PHE A 141 8.05 13.42 -11.82
C PHE A 141 7.24 12.61 -10.83
N CYS A 142 7.29 11.28 -10.96
CA CYS A 142 6.64 10.39 -10.02
C CYS A 142 7.38 10.42 -8.67
N PRO A 143 6.71 10.78 -7.57
CA PRO A 143 7.35 10.92 -6.27
C PRO A 143 7.98 9.64 -5.74
N TYR A 144 7.40 8.50 -6.12
CA TYR A 144 7.92 7.22 -5.71
C TYR A 144 9.13 6.77 -6.54
N SER A 145 9.56 7.52 -7.55
CA SER A 145 10.68 7.14 -8.42
C SER A 145 12.02 7.80 -8.07
N ILE A 146 12.07 8.57 -6.99
CA ILE A 146 13.27 9.30 -6.59
C ILE A 146 14.32 8.31 -6.07
N PRO A 147 15.54 8.29 -6.65
CA PRO A 147 16.56 7.33 -6.27
C PRO A 147 17.09 7.63 -4.87
N ASN A 148 17.42 6.58 -4.14
CA ASN A 148 18.14 6.72 -2.89
C ASN A 148 19.63 6.85 -3.21
N ILE A 149 20.14 8.09 -3.26
CA ILE A 149 21.54 8.36 -3.60
C ILE A 149 22.54 7.66 -2.66
N ARG A 150 22.14 7.37 -1.42
CA ARG A 150 22.99 6.67 -0.43
C ARG A 150 23.30 5.22 -0.81
N ARG A 151 22.59 4.67 -1.79
CA ARG A 151 22.75 3.29 -2.29
C ARG A 151 23.60 3.17 -3.55
N GLY A 152 23.93 4.28 -4.21
CA GLY A 152 24.74 4.30 -5.41
C GLY A 152 26.00 5.12 -5.22
N ASP A 153 26.92 5.00 -6.18
CA ASP A 153 28.04 5.92 -6.26
C ASP A 153 27.53 7.30 -6.70
N VAL A 154 27.92 8.34 -5.97
CA VAL A 154 27.51 9.73 -6.25
C VAL A 154 27.94 10.15 -7.65
N SER A 155 29.09 9.66 -8.12
CA SER A 155 29.62 9.95 -9.46
C SER A 155 28.67 9.53 -10.59
N TRP A 156 27.83 8.50 -10.37
CA TRP A 156 26.83 8.10 -11.37
C TRP A 156 25.75 9.16 -11.52
N PHE A 157 25.30 9.77 -10.42
CA PHE A 157 24.29 10.82 -10.44
C PHE A 157 24.84 12.14 -10.98
N GLU A 158 26.10 12.45 -10.67
CA GLU A 158 26.82 13.58 -11.27
C GLU A 158 26.97 13.41 -12.78
N ALA A 159 27.31 12.21 -13.25
CA ALA A 159 27.42 11.92 -14.67
C ALA A 159 26.09 12.08 -15.42
N LEU A 160 24.94 11.76 -14.80
CA LEU A 160 23.63 12.03 -15.41
C LEU A 160 23.40 13.52 -15.69
N TYR A 161 23.91 14.38 -14.81
CA TYR A 161 23.80 15.84 -14.95
C TYR A 161 24.85 16.42 -15.92
N SER A 162 26.11 16.02 -15.76
CA SER A 162 27.26 16.70 -16.37
C SER A 162 27.71 16.07 -17.69
N ALA A 163 27.76 14.74 -17.78
CA ALA A 163 28.33 14.06 -18.94
C ALA A 163 27.39 14.14 -20.15
N ALA A 164 27.93 14.33 -21.35
CA ALA A 164 27.10 14.34 -22.55
C ALA A 164 26.35 13.00 -22.71
N VAL A 165 25.08 13.01 -23.11
CA VAL A 165 24.22 11.81 -23.20
C VAL A 165 24.85 10.69 -24.04
N HIS A 166 25.59 11.04 -25.09
CA HIS A 166 26.26 10.08 -25.97
C HIS A 166 27.66 9.67 -25.46
N SER A 167 28.16 10.20 -24.36
CA SER A 167 29.47 9.84 -23.79
C SER A 167 29.49 8.43 -23.20
N ALA A 168 30.67 7.86 -23.03
CA ALA A 168 30.85 6.59 -22.34
C ALA A 168 30.42 6.67 -20.87
N ASP A 169 30.74 7.78 -20.21
CA ASP A 169 30.47 8.01 -18.78
C ASP A 169 28.96 8.04 -18.49
N PHE A 170 28.18 8.75 -19.33
CA PHE A 170 26.73 8.77 -19.19
C PHE A 170 26.13 7.36 -19.37
N ARG A 171 26.60 6.61 -20.38
CA ARG A 171 26.12 5.24 -20.64
C ARG A 171 26.49 4.28 -19.52
N GLU A 172 27.66 4.43 -18.90
CA GLU A 172 28.05 3.65 -17.72
C GLU A 172 27.12 3.96 -16.54
N ALA A 173 26.93 5.24 -16.22
CA ALA A 173 26.04 5.68 -15.15
C ALA A 173 24.61 5.18 -15.36
N ALA A 174 24.07 5.32 -16.56
CA ALA A 174 22.74 4.82 -16.91
C ALA A 174 22.62 3.30 -16.72
N ARG A 175 23.67 2.54 -17.08
CA ARG A 175 23.71 1.08 -16.88
C ARG A 175 23.74 0.71 -15.40
N ARG A 176 24.53 1.42 -14.58
CA ARG A 176 24.60 1.21 -13.13
C ARG A 176 23.28 1.49 -12.44
N LEU A 177 22.51 2.44 -12.97
CA LEU A 177 21.20 2.85 -12.45
C LEU A 177 20.01 2.08 -13.07
N ASP A 178 20.25 1.08 -13.95
CA ASP A 178 19.16 0.30 -14.59
C ASP A 178 18.27 -0.44 -13.58
N HIS A 179 18.81 -0.80 -12.41
CA HIS A 179 18.04 -1.46 -11.35
C HIS A 179 16.88 -0.61 -10.79
N LEU A 180 16.90 0.73 -10.99
CA LEU A 180 15.81 1.64 -10.63
C LEU A 180 14.52 1.41 -11.44
N LYS A 181 14.58 0.64 -12.54
CA LYS A 181 13.46 0.32 -13.44
C LYS A 181 12.24 -0.34 -12.80
N ALA A 182 12.34 -0.76 -11.55
CA ALA A 182 11.25 -1.44 -10.85
C ALA A 182 10.02 -0.54 -10.63
N TYR A 183 10.11 0.78 -10.84
CA TYR A 183 8.94 1.64 -11.03
C TYR A 183 8.48 1.52 -12.47
N GLY A 184 7.23 1.12 -12.68
CA GLY A 184 6.62 1.12 -14.01
C GLY A 184 6.69 2.51 -14.69
N LYS A 185 5.97 2.68 -15.80
CA LYS A 185 6.03 3.90 -16.65
C LYS A 185 5.68 5.24 -15.96
N GLY A 186 5.42 5.26 -14.66
CA GLY A 186 4.78 6.36 -13.94
C GLY A 186 3.25 6.25 -13.99
N ARG A 187 2.54 6.95 -13.11
CA ARG A 187 1.07 6.96 -13.10
C ARG A 187 0.58 8.05 -14.05
N ARG A 188 -0.22 7.70 -15.08
CA ARG A 188 -0.93 8.65 -15.97
C ARG A 188 -0.03 9.75 -16.55
N GLN A 189 0.01 10.92 -15.90
CA GLN A 189 0.74 12.14 -16.28
C GLN A 189 2.02 12.38 -15.46
N GLU A 190 2.41 11.43 -14.62
CA GLU A 190 3.72 11.41 -13.99
C GLU A 190 4.65 10.47 -14.74
N ARG A 191 5.94 10.82 -14.80
CA ARG A 191 6.98 9.95 -15.36
C ARG A 191 8.03 9.62 -14.30
N SER A 192 8.50 8.38 -14.32
CA SER A 192 9.60 7.97 -13.46
C SER A 192 10.94 8.43 -14.03
N LEU A 193 11.89 8.77 -13.15
CA LEU A 193 13.25 9.12 -13.56
C LEU A 193 13.89 8.00 -14.39
N SER A 194 13.71 6.74 -13.97
CA SER A 194 14.20 5.56 -14.69
C SER A 194 13.62 5.42 -16.10
N PHE A 195 12.37 5.84 -16.32
CA PHE A 195 11.78 5.85 -17.65
C PHE A 195 12.44 6.88 -18.56
N LEU A 196 12.60 8.11 -18.07
CA LEU A 196 13.22 9.19 -18.84
C LEU A 196 14.70 8.89 -19.12
N LEU A 197 15.44 8.37 -18.14
CA LEU A 197 16.83 7.95 -18.32
C LEU A 197 17.01 6.97 -19.47
N ARG A 198 16.03 6.08 -19.69
CA ARG A 198 16.09 5.04 -20.72
C ARG A 198 15.53 5.46 -22.06
N GLN A 199 14.45 6.23 -22.07
CA GLN A 199 13.69 6.52 -23.30
C GLN A 199 13.97 7.92 -23.85
N HIS A 200 14.25 8.88 -22.96
CA HIS A 200 14.48 10.27 -23.32
C HIS A 200 15.63 10.85 -22.47
N PRO A 201 16.86 10.30 -22.55
CA PRO A 201 17.98 10.72 -21.69
C PRO A 201 18.36 12.19 -21.88
N THR A 202 18.22 12.72 -23.10
CA THR A 202 18.43 14.14 -23.41
C THR A 202 17.41 15.04 -22.71
N LEU A 203 16.12 14.69 -22.78
CA LEU A 203 15.07 15.40 -22.05
C LEU A 203 15.29 15.36 -20.54
N LEU A 204 15.70 14.20 -19.98
CA LEU A 204 16.03 14.10 -18.57
C LEU A 204 17.14 15.10 -18.19
N GLN A 205 18.22 15.13 -18.97
CA GLN A 205 19.35 16.01 -18.69
C GLN A 205 18.97 17.49 -18.82
N GLU A 206 18.18 17.88 -19.81
CA GLU A 206 17.63 19.23 -19.94
C GLU A 206 16.80 19.62 -18.72
N VAL A 207 15.91 18.74 -18.26
CA VAL A 207 15.09 19.00 -17.08
C VAL A 207 15.95 19.14 -15.82
N LEU A 208 16.97 18.29 -15.64
CA LEU A 208 17.87 18.39 -14.49
C LEU A 208 18.66 19.70 -14.49
N ARG A 209 19.22 20.10 -15.64
CA ARG A 209 20.03 21.33 -15.78
C ARG A 209 19.22 22.61 -15.67
N GLU A 210 17.93 22.55 -16.00
CA GLU A 210 17.02 23.63 -15.69
C GLU A 210 16.73 23.64 -14.19
N SER A 211 16.40 22.49 -13.60
CA SER A 211 15.96 22.39 -12.21
C SER A 211 17.05 22.73 -11.18
N PHE A 212 18.31 22.42 -11.48
CA PHE A 212 19.44 22.61 -10.58
C PHE A 212 20.56 23.40 -11.25
N SER A 213 21.29 24.20 -10.48
CA SER A 213 22.40 25.02 -10.98
C SER A 213 23.68 24.22 -11.25
N SER A 214 23.86 23.08 -10.57
CA SER A 214 25.04 22.22 -10.69
C SER A 214 24.72 20.75 -10.36
N ALA A 215 25.65 19.86 -10.71
CA ALA A 215 25.59 18.45 -10.30
C ALA A 215 25.61 18.28 -8.77
N ASP A 216 26.35 19.13 -8.07
CA ASP A 216 26.39 19.15 -6.60
C ASP A 216 25.04 19.53 -6.01
N ALA A 217 24.36 20.54 -6.58
CA ALA A 217 23.01 20.94 -6.16
C ALA A 217 22.00 19.81 -6.37
N TRP A 218 22.08 19.11 -7.50
CA TRP A 218 21.26 17.92 -7.76
C TRP A 218 21.51 16.80 -6.73
N CYS A 219 22.77 16.48 -6.46
CA CYS A 219 23.12 15.43 -5.50
C CYS A 219 22.77 15.83 -4.06
N ALA A 220 22.94 17.10 -3.70
CA ALA A 220 22.52 17.64 -2.41
C ALA A 220 21.00 17.55 -2.22
N TRP A 221 20.22 17.87 -3.27
CA TRP A 221 18.77 17.72 -3.25
C TRP A 221 18.35 16.24 -3.07
N LEU A 222 19.00 15.30 -3.77
CA LEU A 222 18.75 13.86 -3.57
C LEU A 222 19.05 13.40 -2.14
N LYS A 223 20.12 13.91 -1.52
CA LYS A 223 20.45 13.62 -0.11
C LYS A 223 19.37 14.16 0.83
N MET A 224 18.94 15.40 0.62
CA MET A 224 17.87 16.04 1.38
C MET A 224 16.56 15.26 1.29
N CYS A 225 16.17 14.79 0.10
CA CYS A 225 15.02 13.90 -0.07
C CYS A 225 15.16 12.62 0.76
N GLY A 226 16.36 12.03 0.82
CA GLY A 226 16.66 10.89 1.67
C GLY A 226 16.46 11.19 3.15
N ASP A 227 16.93 12.36 3.62
CA ASP A 227 16.78 12.80 5.02
C ASP A 227 15.31 13.02 5.40
N LEU A 228 14.51 13.60 4.49
CA LEU A 228 13.07 13.79 4.70
C LEU A 228 12.33 12.46 4.86
N VAL A 229 12.59 11.52 3.96
CA VAL A 229 11.94 10.21 3.99
C VAL A 229 12.38 9.40 5.21
N GLU A 230 13.64 9.48 5.60
CA GLU A 230 14.13 8.84 6.82
C GLU A 230 13.45 9.40 8.08
N ARG A 231 13.31 10.73 8.19
CA ARG A 231 12.55 11.37 9.28
C ARG A 231 11.10 10.91 9.30
N GLU A 232 10.46 10.83 8.14
CA GLU A 232 9.07 10.38 8.02
C GLU A 232 8.91 8.91 8.44
N LEU A 233 9.83 8.02 8.03
CA LEU A 233 9.84 6.64 8.48
C LEU A 233 10.00 6.53 10.00
N HIS A 234 10.86 7.35 10.61
CA HIS A 234 11.03 7.41 12.05
C HIS A 234 9.76 7.89 12.76
N ARG A 235 9.14 8.97 12.28
CA ARG A 235 7.87 9.51 12.81
C ARG A 235 6.78 8.44 12.82
N VAL A 236 6.55 7.78 11.69
CA VAL A 236 5.52 6.74 11.56
C VAL A 236 5.81 5.55 12.48
N ALA A 237 7.08 5.15 12.60
CA ALA A 237 7.47 4.07 13.50
C ALA A 237 7.22 4.44 14.98
N GLU A 238 7.56 5.66 15.39
CA GLU A 238 7.30 6.18 16.73
C GLU A 238 5.80 6.24 17.05
N GLU A 239 4.99 6.73 16.12
CA GLU A 239 3.52 6.72 16.25
C GLU A 239 2.99 5.29 16.46
N CYS A 240 3.48 4.32 15.67
CA CYS A 240 3.11 2.92 15.86
C CYS A 240 3.55 2.36 17.21
N ARG A 241 4.74 2.73 17.72
CA ARG A 241 5.19 2.33 19.06
C ARG A 241 4.31 2.92 20.15
N HIS A 242 3.90 4.19 20.01
CA HIS A 242 3.03 4.87 20.97
C HIS A 242 1.62 4.29 21.02
N LEU A 243 1.08 3.88 19.87
CA LEU A 243 -0.23 3.21 19.76
C LEU A 243 -0.17 1.73 20.19
N SER A 244 1.03 1.18 20.40
CA SER A 244 1.20 -0.19 20.83
C SER A 244 0.85 -0.35 22.31
N ALA A 245 -0.14 -1.19 22.61
CA ALA A 245 -0.51 -1.49 23.99
C ALA A 245 0.62 -2.27 24.71
N PRO A 246 0.81 -2.09 26.04
CA PRO A 246 1.81 -2.84 26.80
C PRO A 246 1.55 -4.36 26.71
N PRO A 247 2.61 -5.20 26.70
CA PRO A 247 2.51 -6.56 26.20
C PRO A 247 1.78 -7.48 27.19
N ALA A 248 0.54 -7.84 26.89
CA ALA A 248 -0.05 -9.07 27.39
C ALA A 248 0.49 -10.24 26.54
N SER A 249 1.75 -10.61 26.75
CA SER A 249 2.48 -11.69 26.04
C SER A 249 2.57 -11.51 24.51
N PRO A 250 3.77 -11.36 23.95
CA PRO A 250 3.91 -11.30 22.51
C PRO A 250 3.55 -12.68 21.94
N PHE A 251 2.67 -12.73 20.94
CA PHE A 251 2.40 -13.89 20.07
C PHE A 251 1.29 -14.90 20.43
N THR A 252 0.26 -14.47 21.16
CA THR A 252 -1.09 -14.97 20.85
C THR A 252 -1.86 -13.84 20.20
N PRO A 253 -1.97 -13.76 18.85
CA PRO A 253 -2.73 -12.71 18.19
C PRO A 253 -4.20 -12.83 18.58
N SER A 254 -4.61 -12.15 19.66
CA SER A 254 -5.98 -12.11 20.13
C SER A 254 -6.79 -11.39 19.08
N VAL A 255 -7.58 -12.15 18.31
CA VAL A 255 -8.51 -11.54 17.36
C VAL A 255 -9.76 -11.12 18.11
N GLU A 256 -9.54 -10.20 19.03
CA GLU A 256 -10.61 -9.55 19.76
C GLU A 256 -11.17 -8.45 18.88
N MET A 257 -12.49 -8.40 18.80
CA MET A 257 -13.18 -7.27 18.20
C MET A 257 -13.01 -6.06 19.12
N GLU A 258 -12.76 -4.88 18.53
CA GLU A 258 -12.70 -3.62 19.28
C GLU A 258 -14.00 -3.47 20.07
N SER A 259 -13.91 -3.47 21.41
CA SER A 259 -15.08 -3.31 22.30
C SER A 259 -15.43 -1.85 22.52
N ASP A 260 -14.46 -0.96 22.30
CA ASP A 260 -14.61 0.48 22.26
C ASP A 260 -13.66 1.04 21.16
N PRO A 261 -14.18 1.64 20.07
CA PRO A 261 -13.35 2.22 19.02
C PRO A 261 -12.48 3.39 19.51
N SER A 262 -12.76 3.93 20.72
CA SER A 262 -12.02 5.01 21.37
C SER A 262 -10.73 4.55 22.09
N ARG A 263 -10.58 3.24 22.32
CA ARG A 263 -9.43 2.63 23.06
C ARG A 263 -8.45 1.88 22.14
N GLY A 264 -8.39 2.23 20.85
CA GLY A 264 -7.68 1.49 19.81
C GLY A 264 -6.18 1.28 20.10
N GLY A 265 -5.83 0.09 20.59
CA GLY A 265 -4.45 -0.39 20.60
C GLY A 265 -4.11 -1.09 19.29
N VAL A 266 -2.85 -1.00 18.87
CA VAL A 266 -2.29 -1.76 17.74
C VAL A 266 -1.32 -2.80 18.28
N GLN A 267 -1.27 -3.99 17.67
CA GLN A 267 -0.18 -4.94 17.91
C GLN A 267 0.95 -4.64 16.92
N TYR A 268 2.01 -3.98 17.38
CA TYR A 268 3.12 -3.56 16.53
C TYR A 268 4.38 -4.41 16.77
N LYS A 269 4.98 -4.92 15.69
CA LYS A 269 6.33 -5.53 15.73
C LYS A 269 7.25 -4.88 14.69
N GLU A 270 8.34 -4.28 15.19
CA GLU A 270 9.50 -3.89 14.39
C GLU A 270 10.43 -5.08 14.17
N CYS A 271 10.89 -5.24 12.94
CA CYS A 271 11.85 -6.25 12.52
C CYS A 271 13.16 -5.56 12.12
N GLY A 272 14.28 -6.05 12.64
CA GLY A 272 15.61 -5.48 12.40
C GLY A 272 16.19 -5.81 11.02
N SER A 273 15.62 -6.80 10.34
CA SER A 273 16.06 -7.24 9.01
C SER A 273 14.91 -7.74 8.14
N LEU A 274 15.12 -7.78 6.82
CA LEU A 274 14.16 -8.40 5.89
C LEU A 274 13.93 -9.88 6.16
N GLU A 275 14.95 -10.58 6.62
CA GLU A 275 14.90 -11.98 6.95
C GLU A 275 14.03 -12.23 8.20
N GLU A 276 14.16 -11.37 9.22
CA GLU A 276 13.26 -11.37 10.38
C GLU A 276 11.82 -11.05 9.95
N LEU A 277 11.61 -10.01 9.13
CA LEU A 277 10.28 -9.67 8.65
C LEU A 277 9.64 -10.84 7.89
N SER A 278 10.41 -11.51 7.03
CA SER A 278 9.94 -12.69 6.29
C SER A 278 9.53 -13.84 7.21
N TYR A 279 10.35 -14.11 8.24
CA TYR A 279 10.06 -15.11 9.26
C TYR A 279 8.78 -14.79 10.03
N GLU A 280 8.65 -13.55 10.49
CA GLU A 280 7.50 -13.09 11.27
C GLU A 280 6.22 -13.05 10.46
N LEU A 281 6.31 -12.63 9.20
CA LEU A 281 5.21 -12.66 8.26
C LEU A 281 4.71 -14.09 8.06
N SER A 282 5.62 -15.05 7.84
CA SER A 282 5.27 -16.47 7.69
C SER A 282 4.61 -17.04 8.96
N ARG A 283 5.18 -16.73 10.13
CA ARG A 283 4.67 -17.17 11.43
C ARG A 283 3.28 -16.60 11.72
N LEU A 284 3.11 -15.30 11.52
CA LEU A 284 1.83 -14.60 11.73
C LEU A 284 0.76 -15.16 10.80
N TRP A 285 1.07 -15.32 9.51
CA TRP A 285 0.15 -15.88 8.54
C TRP A 285 -0.33 -17.28 8.94
N CYS A 286 0.60 -18.16 9.33
CA CYS A 286 0.29 -19.51 9.78
C CYS A 286 -0.55 -19.52 11.07
N SER A 287 -0.33 -18.57 11.97
CA SER A 287 -1.12 -18.41 13.19
C SER A 287 -2.55 -17.94 12.89
N LEU A 288 -2.69 -16.93 12.03
CA LEU A 288 -4.00 -16.37 11.66
C LEU A 288 -4.83 -17.39 10.88
N ARG A 289 -4.21 -18.13 9.96
CA ARG A 289 -4.86 -19.20 9.20
C ARG A 289 -5.42 -20.30 10.11
N ARG A 290 -4.64 -20.79 11.08
CA ARG A 290 -5.04 -21.85 12.02
C ARG A 290 -6.15 -21.44 13.00
N ARG A 291 -6.38 -20.13 13.20
CA ARG A 291 -7.44 -19.60 14.08
C ARG A 291 -8.81 -19.50 13.41
N GLY A 292 -8.92 -19.74 12.09
CA GLY A 292 -10.21 -19.86 11.40
C GLY A 292 -11.06 -20.95 12.03
N GLY A 293 -12.02 -20.57 12.88
CA GLY A 293 -12.90 -21.52 13.57
C GLY A 293 -13.97 -22.05 12.60
N GLY A 294 -14.17 -23.38 12.58
CA GLY A 294 -15.29 -24.01 11.84
C GLY A 294 -14.93 -24.65 10.51
N GLY A 295 -13.71 -25.18 10.34
CA GLY A 295 -13.33 -25.98 9.16
C GLY A 295 -13.07 -25.19 7.88
N GLY A 296 -13.24 -23.86 7.90
CA GLY A 296 -12.91 -22.95 6.79
C GLY A 296 -11.64 -22.15 7.04
N ASP A 297 -10.82 -22.01 5.99
CA ASP A 297 -9.58 -21.24 6.00
C ASP A 297 -9.88 -19.73 6.05
N MET A 298 -9.20 -18.96 6.91
CA MET A 298 -9.41 -17.52 7.03
C MET A 298 -9.03 -16.80 5.72
N LYS A 299 -9.91 -15.93 5.21
CA LYS A 299 -9.68 -15.22 3.95
C LYS A 299 -8.92 -13.91 4.18
N PHE A 300 -7.92 -13.66 3.35
CA PHE A 300 -7.10 -12.45 3.35
C PHE A 300 -7.41 -11.63 2.10
N TYR A 301 -7.67 -10.34 2.25
CA TYR A 301 -8.09 -9.44 1.17
C TYR A 301 -7.06 -8.31 0.99
N ALA A 302 -6.82 -7.90 -0.26
CA ALA A 302 -6.01 -6.73 -0.60
C ALA A 302 -6.69 -5.89 -1.69
N TYR A 303 -6.26 -4.64 -1.83
CA TYR A 303 -6.77 -3.71 -2.83
C TYR A 303 -5.85 -3.66 -4.07
N GLY A 304 -6.01 -4.63 -4.97
CA GLY A 304 -5.14 -4.81 -6.12
C GLY A 304 -4.16 -5.99 -5.96
N ASP A 305 -3.27 -6.17 -6.93
CA ASP A 305 -2.38 -7.33 -7.02
C ASP A 305 -0.94 -7.07 -6.52
N MET A 306 -0.59 -5.80 -6.29
CA MET A 306 0.76 -5.42 -5.87
C MET A 306 1.10 -5.89 -4.45
N ASP A 307 0.15 -5.81 -3.52
CA ASP A 307 0.32 -6.32 -2.15
C ASP A 307 0.65 -7.82 -2.14
N ALA A 308 -0.16 -8.60 -2.85
CA ALA A 308 0.02 -10.05 -2.95
C ALA A 308 1.40 -10.40 -3.51
N LYS A 309 1.84 -9.70 -4.57
CA LYS A 309 3.16 -9.91 -5.17
C LYS A 309 4.31 -9.54 -4.23
N ALA A 310 4.20 -8.41 -3.52
CA ALA A 310 5.22 -7.97 -2.58
C ALA A 310 5.35 -8.93 -1.38
N ILE A 311 4.23 -9.33 -0.80
CA ILE A 311 4.14 -10.31 0.30
C ILE A 311 4.79 -11.64 -0.13
N GLN A 312 4.44 -12.16 -1.31
CA GLN A 312 5.03 -13.40 -1.83
C GLN A 312 6.54 -13.27 -2.03
N ASN A 313 7.02 -12.15 -2.58
CA ASN A 313 8.44 -11.93 -2.75
C ASN A 313 9.18 -11.86 -1.42
N THR A 314 8.61 -11.20 -0.40
CA THR A 314 9.17 -11.15 0.95
C THR A 314 9.19 -12.53 1.61
N LEU A 315 8.12 -13.31 1.52
CA LEU A 315 8.06 -14.68 2.07
C LEU A 315 9.08 -15.63 1.43
N ARG A 316 9.36 -15.47 0.12
CA ARG A 316 10.40 -16.26 -0.57
C ARG A 316 11.79 -16.07 0.04
N LEU A 317 12.09 -14.91 0.64
CA LEU A 317 13.38 -14.66 1.28
C LEU A 317 13.63 -15.62 2.47
N GLY A 318 12.61 -15.85 3.30
CA GLY A 318 12.68 -16.76 4.45
C GLY A 318 12.85 -18.22 4.04
N CYS A 319 12.23 -18.65 2.94
CA CYS A 319 12.43 -20.00 2.40
C CYS A 319 13.86 -20.23 1.89
N CYS A 320 14.49 -19.22 1.27
CA CYS A 320 15.89 -19.30 0.85
C CYS A 320 16.87 -19.37 2.02
N MET A 321 16.51 -18.86 3.20
CA MET A 321 17.33 -18.96 4.42
C MET A 321 17.24 -20.34 5.06
N GLN A 322 16.05 -20.94 5.07
CA GLN A 322 15.85 -22.31 5.58
C GLN A 322 16.61 -23.35 4.78
N THR A 323 16.61 -23.27 3.44
CA THR A 323 17.37 -24.19 2.59
C THR A 323 18.88 -24.08 2.76
N ARG A 324 19.41 -22.89 3.09
CA ARG A 324 20.84 -22.70 3.40
C ARG A 324 21.24 -23.24 4.76
N CYS A 325 20.34 -23.25 5.74
CA CYS A 325 20.59 -23.81 7.08
C CYS A 325 20.34 -25.33 7.15
N SER A 326 19.53 -25.88 6.23
CA SER A 326 19.20 -27.32 6.15
C SER A 326 20.12 -28.10 5.19
N ALA A 327 21.06 -27.44 4.52
CA ALA A 327 22.07 -28.15 3.72
C ALA A 327 23.06 -28.88 4.65
N PRO A 328 23.34 -30.17 4.44
CA PRO A 328 24.27 -30.90 5.29
C PRO A 328 25.66 -30.28 5.19
N ALA A 329 26.21 -29.94 6.35
CA ALA A 329 27.53 -29.35 6.51
C ALA A 329 28.62 -30.27 5.96
N LEU A 330 29.06 -30.01 4.73
CA LEU A 330 30.43 -30.32 4.32
C LEU A 330 31.30 -29.14 4.78
N GLN A 331 32.09 -29.41 5.82
CA GLN A 331 33.21 -28.65 6.42
C GLN A 331 33.87 -27.63 5.45
N ARG A 332 34.32 -26.43 5.82
CA ARG A 332 35.21 -26.02 6.93
C ARG A 332 35.39 -24.48 6.84
N GLY A 333 35.29 -23.72 7.93
CA GLY A 333 35.65 -22.29 7.98
C GLY A 333 35.13 -21.55 9.24
N PRO A 334 35.86 -20.57 9.81
CA PRO A 334 35.68 -20.11 11.20
C PRO A 334 34.49 -19.15 11.41
N PRO A 335 34.03 -18.93 12.66
CA PRO A 335 32.70 -18.46 12.97
C PRO A 335 32.61 -16.94 13.08
N SER A 336 31.75 -16.32 12.28
CA SER A 336 31.29 -14.94 12.52
C SER A 336 29.87 -14.71 11.97
N ALA A 337 29.00 -15.73 12.05
CA ALA A 337 27.59 -15.59 11.72
C ALA A 337 26.76 -15.59 13.02
N PRO A 338 25.74 -14.71 13.15
CA PRO A 338 24.83 -14.72 14.30
C PRO A 338 24.14 -16.09 14.41
N PRO A 339 23.70 -16.48 15.63
CA PRO A 339 23.15 -17.80 15.86
C PRO A 339 21.96 -18.06 14.93
N PRO A 340 21.85 -19.26 14.32
CA PRO A 340 20.72 -19.59 13.48
C PRO A 340 19.44 -19.49 14.31
N LEU A 341 18.45 -18.75 13.80
CA LEU A 341 17.10 -18.71 14.36
C LEU A 341 16.61 -20.17 14.47
N ARG A 342 16.51 -20.72 15.68
CA ARG A 342 15.99 -22.09 15.89
C ARG A 342 14.53 -22.12 15.44
N HIS A 343 14.28 -22.65 14.26
CA HIS A 343 12.96 -22.68 13.64
C HIS A 343 12.16 -23.91 14.10
N ASN A 344 11.03 -23.69 14.78
CA ASN A 344 10.02 -24.74 14.96
C ASN A 344 9.26 -24.94 13.64
N ALA A 345 9.56 -26.01 12.91
CA ALA A 345 9.00 -26.29 11.58
C ALA A 345 7.45 -26.32 11.52
N GLY A 346 6.77 -26.62 12.64
CA GLY A 346 5.30 -26.61 12.73
C GLY A 346 4.64 -25.23 12.92
N GLN A 347 5.40 -24.13 12.88
CA GLN A 347 4.89 -22.78 13.13
C GLN A 347 4.94 -21.83 11.93
N LEU A 348 5.50 -22.26 10.80
CA LEU A 348 5.71 -21.45 9.60
C LEU A 348 4.93 -22.01 8.41
N LEU A 349 4.74 -21.20 7.36
CA LEU A 349 4.20 -21.68 6.09
C LEU A 349 5.18 -22.67 5.45
N ALA A 350 4.70 -23.78 4.90
CA ALA A 350 5.57 -24.72 4.19
C ALA A 350 5.97 -24.19 2.80
N SER A 351 5.20 -23.23 2.26
CA SER A 351 5.45 -22.59 0.98
C SER A 351 4.98 -21.13 0.99
N PRO A 352 5.67 -20.19 0.33
CA PRO A 352 5.22 -18.81 0.22
C PRO A 352 3.89 -18.69 -0.55
N TYR A 353 3.53 -19.69 -1.35
CA TYR A 353 2.25 -19.73 -2.09
C TYR A 353 1.05 -20.09 -1.22
N GLU A 354 1.29 -20.48 0.03
CA GLU A 354 0.23 -20.67 1.02
C GLU A 354 -0.33 -19.34 1.53
N ALA A 355 0.41 -18.25 1.38
CA ALA A 355 -0.07 -16.90 1.67
C ALA A 355 -0.97 -16.39 0.54
N ARG A 356 -2.18 -16.94 0.47
CA ARG A 356 -3.18 -16.58 -0.54
C ARG A 356 -3.89 -15.28 -0.16
N VAL A 357 -3.93 -14.35 -1.10
CA VAL A 357 -4.61 -13.06 -0.97
C VAL A 357 -5.64 -12.93 -2.08
N VAL A 358 -6.84 -12.48 -1.72
CA VAL A 358 -7.94 -12.20 -2.64
C VAL A 358 -7.89 -10.72 -3.01
N ASP A 359 -7.65 -10.43 -4.29
CA ASP A 359 -7.76 -9.08 -4.83
C ASP A 359 -9.24 -8.68 -4.96
N VAL A 360 -9.68 -7.76 -4.08
CA VAL A 360 -11.06 -7.30 -4.02
C VAL A 360 -11.49 -6.63 -5.33
N THR A 361 -10.58 -5.95 -6.02
CA THR A 361 -10.88 -5.19 -7.25
C THR A 361 -11.18 -6.10 -8.45
N ARG A 362 -10.77 -7.36 -8.39
CA ARG A 362 -11.03 -8.40 -9.41
C ARG A 362 -12.23 -9.28 -9.06
N HIS A 363 -12.78 -9.15 -7.87
CA HIS A 363 -13.91 -9.96 -7.43
C HIS A 363 -15.19 -9.60 -8.22
N THR A 364 -15.97 -10.60 -8.63
CA THR A 364 -17.20 -10.39 -9.41
C THR A 364 -18.20 -9.48 -8.70
N LEU A 365 -18.39 -9.71 -7.39
CA LEU A 365 -19.25 -8.89 -6.54
C LEU A 365 -18.82 -7.43 -6.39
N PHE A 366 -17.51 -7.12 -6.51
CA PHE A 366 -17.04 -5.73 -6.50
C PHE A 366 -17.58 -4.95 -7.70
N ALA A 367 -17.52 -5.57 -8.89
CA ALA A 367 -18.09 -5.02 -10.11
C ALA A 367 -19.62 -5.01 -10.07
N ALA A 368 -20.26 -6.10 -9.63
CA ALA A 368 -21.72 -6.20 -9.54
C ALA A 368 -22.33 -5.18 -8.56
N SER A 369 -21.61 -4.82 -7.49
CA SER A 369 -21.99 -3.76 -6.55
C SER A 369 -21.70 -2.35 -7.11
N GLY A 370 -21.25 -2.26 -8.36
CA GLY A 370 -21.01 -1.03 -9.10
C GLY A 370 -19.81 -0.21 -8.63
N PHE A 371 -18.87 -0.77 -7.86
CA PHE A 371 -17.63 -0.04 -7.51
C PHE A 371 -16.76 0.19 -8.73
N ARG A 372 -16.94 -0.63 -9.77
CA ARG A 372 -16.18 -0.55 -11.01
C ARG A 372 -17.09 -0.13 -12.17
N VAL A 373 -16.80 1.03 -12.76
CA VAL A 373 -17.53 1.55 -13.94
C VAL A 373 -17.13 0.81 -15.22
N SER A 374 -15.86 0.38 -15.33
CA SER A 374 -15.37 -0.40 -16.47
C SER A 374 -14.32 -1.43 -16.04
N PRO A 375 -14.18 -2.57 -16.75
CA PRO A 375 -13.18 -3.59 -16.39
C PRO A 375 -11.73 -3.10 -16.35
N ARG A 376 -11.42 -2.00 -17.06
CA ARG A 376 -10.06 -1.45 -17.20
C ARG A 376 -9.74 -0.36 -16.18
N THR A 377 -10.72 0.12 -15.41
CA THR A 377 -10.55 1.24 -14.49
C THR A 377 -10.90 0.81 -13.08
N ILE A 378 -9.90 0.65 -12.24
CA ILE A 378 -10.06 0.43 -10.80
C ILE A 378 -10.13 1.82 -10.14
N PRO A 379 -11.17 2.14 -9.34
CA PRO A 379 -11.25 3.41 -8.62
C PRO A 379 -10.13 3.52 -7.58
N ARG A 380 -9.90 4.72 -7.03
CA ARG A 380 -9.02 4.82 -5.85
C ARG A 380 -9.74 4.25 -4.63
N LEU A 381 -8.98 3.79 -3.64
CA LEU A 381 -9.55 3.26 -2.41
C LEU A 381 -10.45 4.28 -1.70
N GLY A 382 -10.06 5.56 -1.67
CA GLY A 382 -10.89 6.65 -1.14
C GLY A 382 -12.24 6.81 -1.85
N ASP A 383 -12.24 6.76 -3.19
CA ASP A 383 -13.48 6.84 -4.00
C ASP A 383 -14.39 5.62 -3.73
N ALA A 384 -13.79 4.44 -3.59
CA ALA A 384 -14.51 3.23 -3.21
C ALA A 384 -15.06 3.34 -1.78
N LEU A 385 -14.31 3.89 -0.83
CA LEU A 385 -14.77 4.09 0.54
C LEU A 385 -15.95 5.07 0.59
N GLU A 386 -15.93 6.14 -0.21
CA GLU A 386 -17.06 7.06 -0.33
C GLU A 386 -18.35 6.34 -0.75
N LYS A 387 -18.24 5.43 -1.73
CA LYS A 387 -19.39 4.60 -2.11
C LYS A 387 -19.82 3.65 -0.99
N ALA A 388 -18.87 3.03 -0.30
CA ALA A 388 -19.17 2.13 0.83
C ALA A 388 -19.88 2.86 1.98
N ALA A 389 -19.55 4.13 2.23
CA ALA A 389 -20.16 4.96 3.27
C ALA A 389 -21.68 5.17 3.09
N ALA A 390 -22.22 4.98 1.88
CA ALA A 390 -23.67 5.07 1.65
C ALA A 390 -24.45 3.89 2.28
N VAL A 391 -23.78 2.76 2.55
CA VAL A 391 -24.43 1.52 3.00
C VAL A 391 -23.79 0.91 4.26
N ASP A 392 -22.62 1.39 4.66
CA ASP A 392 -21.88 0.94 5.84
C ASP A 392 -21.57 2.10 6.81
N GLY A 393 -22.06 1.99 8.05
CA GLY A 393 -21.88 3.01 9.07
C GLY A 393 -20.44 3.17 9.56
N ALA A 394 -19.64 2.10 9.56
CA ALA A 394 -18.22 2.17 9.89
C ALA A 394 -17.43 2.83 8.76
N ALA A 395 -17.81 2.60 7.50
CA ALA A 395 -17.24 3.29 6.35
C ALA A 395 -17.47 4.81 6.41
N ALA A 396 -18.69 5.23 6.80
CA ALA A 396 -19.01 6.65 6.98
C ALA A 396 -18.15 7.31 8.08
N ARG A 397 -17.95 6.63 9.21
CA ARG A 397 -17.05 7.12 10.28
C ARG A 397 -15.61 7.19 9.82
N LEU A 398 -15.10 6.15 9.18
CA LEU A 398 -13.72 6.09 8.71
C LEU A 398 -13.42 7.18 7.67
N ARG A 399 -14.37 7.47 6.77
CA ARG A 399 -14.27 8.57 5.80
C ARG A 399 -14.13 9.94 6.47
N SER A 400 -14.83 10.17 7.58
CA SER A 400 -14.74 11.45 8.32
C SER A 400 -13.36 11.67 8.97
N GLN A 401 -12.58 10.59 9.13
CA GLN A 401 -11.23 10.58 9.68
C GLN A 401 -10.26 10.09 8.59
N SER A 402 -10.27 10.75 7.43
CA SER A 402 -9.47 10.33 6.29
C SER A 402 -7.97 10.46 6.59
N ASP A 403 -7.25 9.36 6.50
CA ASP A 403 -5.80 9.29 6.68
C ASP A 403 -5.17 8.38 5.60
N PRO A 404 -5.16 8.84 4.34
CA PRO A 404 -4.62 8.04 3.23
C PRO A 404 -3.12 7.84 3.41
N HIS A 405 -2.60 6.66 3.03
CA HIS A 405 -1.20 6.23 3.25
C HIS A 405 -0.88 5.77 4.67
N ASN A 406 -1.87 5.73 5.56
CA ASN A 406 -1.78 4.98 6.80
C ASN A 406 -2.24 3.54 6.53
N PRO A 407 -1.36 2.52 6.67
CA PRO A 407 -1.69 1.15 6.28
C PRO A 407 -2.83 0.55 7.14
N VAL A 408 -3.03 1.01 8.37
CA VAL A 408 -4.18 0.59 9.19
C VAL A 408 -5.48 1.20 8.65
N TRP A 409 -5.45 2.49 8.32
CA TRP A 409 -6.61 3.16 7.73
C TRP A 409 -6.97 2.56 6.38
N ASP A 410 -5.99 2.33 5.51
CA ASP A 410 -6.17 1.73 4.19
C ASP A 410 -6.73 0.30 4.31
N ALA A 411 -6.22 -0.52 5.24
CA ALA A 411 -6.78 -1.85 5.50
C ALA A 411 -8.20 -1.80 6.11
N LYS A 412 -8.50 -0.85 7.01
CA LYS A 412 -9.87 -0.63 7.52
C LYS A 412 -10.82 -0.19 6.41
N ALA A 413 -10.37 0.67 5.50
CA ALA A 413 -11.15 1.13 4.35
C ALA A 413 -11.43 -0.02 3.37
N LEU A 414 -10.43 -0.86 3.11
CA LEU A 414 -10.58 -2.08 2.33
C LEU A 414 -11.61 -3.04 2.96
N ALA A 415 -11.58 -3.26 4.27
CA ALA A 415 -12.55 -4.10 4.96
C ALA A 415 -13.99 -3.58 4.74
N CYS A 416 -14.23 -2.28 4.93
CA CYS A 416 -15.51 -1.63 4.64
C CYS A 416 -15.97 -1.83 3.19
N VAL A 417 -15.07 -1.61 2.22
CA VAL A 417 -15.37 -1.82 0.79
C VAL A 417 -15.70 -3.28 0.50
N THR A 418 -15.01 -4.21 1.14
CA THR A 418 -15.22 -5.66 0.99
C THR A 418 -16.60 -6.08 1.51
N VAL A 419 -17.00 -5.56 2.69
CA VAL A 419 -18.33 -5.79 3.29
C VAL A 419 -19.43 -5.13 2.47
N ALA A 420 -19.25 -3.88 2.04
CA ALA A 420 -20.21 -3.16 1.20
C ALA A 420 -20.43 -3.88 -0.15
N SER A 421 -19.36 -4.44 -0.73
CA SER A 421 -19.42 -5.24 -1.96
C SER A 421 -20.06 -6.63 -1.76
N GLY A 422 -20.31 -7.06 -0.52
CA GLY A 422 -20.89 -8.37 -0.21
C GLY A 422 -19.94 -9.55 -0.37
N ILE A 423 -18.62 -9.32 -0.51
CA ILE A 423 -17.62 -10.36 -0.75
C ILE A 423 -17.46 -11.30 0.46
N CYS A 424 -17.70 -10.79 1.67
CA CYS A 424 -17.59 -11.56 2.92
C CYS A 424 -18.91 -12.24 3.35
N LEU A 425 -19.93 -12.29 2.48
CA LEU A 425 -21.24 -12.90 2.79
C LEU A 425 -21.32 -14.40 2.42
N GLY A 426 -20.21 -15.02 1.99
CA GLY A 426 -20.18 -16.38 1.42
C GLY A 426 -19.08 -17.29 1.95
#